data_AF-A0A4U3A9H8-F1
#
_entry.id   AF-A0A4U3A9H8-F1
#
_cell.length_a   1.000
_cell.length_b   1.000
_cell.length_c   1.000
_cell.angle_alpha   90.00
_cell.angle_beta   90.00
_cell.angle_gamma   90.00
#
_symmetry.space_group_name_H-M   'P 1'
#
loop_
_entity.id
_entity.type
_entity.pdbx_description
1 polymer ?
#
loop_
_entity_poly.entity_id
_entity_poly.type
_entity_poly.pdbx_seq_one_letter_code
_entity_poly.pdbx_strand_id
1 'polypeptide(L)'
;VICEAQRNIFEVLFGLNKMYVHHPAFKWMPYNVERMIIKPENLYGRMANTLIGEPEYSVQELEVLIEELLHLVEHHAPELNITEQQKRIQYAK
;
A
#
# COMPACT_ATOMS: atom_id res chain seq x y z
N VAL A 1 -10.46 -4.01 -9.36
CA VAL A 1 -9.33 -4.81 -8.84
C VAL A 1 -8.11 -3.92 -8.58
N ILE A 2 -7.36 -3.45 -9.60
CA ILE A 2 -6.13 -2.64 -9.40
C ILE A 2 -6.39 -1.40 -8.51
N CYS A 3 -7.30 -0.50 -8.89
CA CYS A 3 -7.58 0.71 -8.12
C CYS A 3 -8.09 0.43 -6.70
N GLU A 4 -8.76 -0.71 -6.49
CA GLU A 4 -9.25 -1.10 -5.17
C GLU A 4 -8.10 -1.58 -4.28
N ALA A 5 -7.19 -2.38 -4.81
CA ALA A 5 -5.97 -2.77 -4.09
C ALA A 5 -5.12 -1.54 -3.73
N GLN A 6 -4.94 -0.59 -4.66
CA GLN A 6 -4.25 0.67 -4.37
C GLN A 6 -4.91 1.45 -3.23
N ARG A 7 -6.25 1.57 -3.27
CA ARG A 7 -7.01 2.26 -2.21
C ARG A 7 -6.78 1.59 -0.86
N ASN A 8 -6.87 0.26 -0.79
CA ASN A 8 -6.67 -0.48 0.47
C ASN A 8 -5.24 -0.29 1.01
N ILE A 9 -4.22 -0.31 0.14
CA ILE A 9 -2.83 -0.01 0.54
C ILE A 9 -2.75 1.41 1.13
N PHE A 10 -3.36 2.39 0.48
CA PHE A 10 -3.39 3.76 0.98
C PHE A 10 -4.11 3.89 2.32
N GLU A 11 -5.24 3.23 2.51
CA GLU A 11 -5.98 3.26 3.77
C GLU A 11 -5.15 2.75 4.94
N VAL A 12 -4.40 1.66 4.75
CA VAL A 12 -3.48 1.14 5.78
C VAL A 12 -2.35 2.14 6.03
N LEU A 13 -1.74 2.70 4.98
CA LEU A 13 -0.67 3.69 5.13
C LEU A 13 -1.15 4.98 5.80
N PHE A 14 -2.38 5.42 5.53
CA PHE A 14 -3.00 6.55 6.22
C PHE A 14 -3.17 6.27 7.71
N GLY A 15 -3.65 5.08 8.06
CA GLY A 15 -3.74 4.64 9.45
C GLY A 15 -2.37 4.63 10.14
N LEU A 16 -1.37 4.02 9.49
CA LEU A 16 -0.01 3.89 10.03
C LEU A 16 0.67 5.25 10.24
N ASN A 17 0.40 6.22 9.36
CA ASN A 17 0.89 7.59 9.47
C ASN A 17 -0.01 8.53 10.29
N LYS A 18 -1.11 8.04 10.87
CA LYS A 18 -2.11 8.84 11.61
C LYS A 18 -2.66 10.02 10.79
N MET A 19 -2.83 9.81 9.49
CA MET A 19 -3.32 10.81 8.54
C MET A 19 -4.82 10.58 8.27
N TYR A 20 -5.67 11.30 8.98
CA TYR A 20 -7.13 11.22 8.83
C TYR A 20 -7.63 12.26 7.83
N VAL A 21 -7.61 11.91 6.53
CA VAL A 21 -8.03 12.80 5.44
C VAL A 21 -9.50 12.60 5.08
N HIS A 22 -10.22 13.68 4.77
CA HIS A 22 -11.63 13.61 4.36
C HIS A 22 -11.84 12.86 3.03
N HIS A 23 -10.85 12.93 2.13
CA HIS A 23 -10.91 12.30 0.81
C HIS A 23 -9.59 11.59 0.49
N PRO A 24 -9.42 10.32 0.91
CA PRO A 24 -8.26 9.48 0.59
C PRO A 24 -8.30 8.99 -0.88
N ALA A 25 -8.46 9.93 -1.81
CA ALA A 25 -8.62 9.63 -3.24
C ALA A 25 -7.35 9.96 -4.04
N PHE A 26 -7.26 9.39 -5.24
CA PHE A 26 -6.12 9.48 -6.16
C PHE A 26 -5.66 10.91 -6.47
N LYS A 27 -6.56 11.91 -6.43
CA LYS A 27 -6.23 13.31 -6.77
C LYS A 27 -5.11 13.89 -5.91
N TRP A 28 -5.09 13.58 -4.61
CA TRP A 28 -4.14 14.15 -3.65
C TRP A 28 -3.01 13.19 -3.32
N MET A 29 -2.88 12.12 -4.09
CA MET A 29 -1.94 11.04 -3.82
C MET A 29 -0.48 11.49 -3.78
N PRO A 30 0.06 12.29 -4.72
CA PRO A 30 1.45 12.76 -4.62
C PRO A 30 1.69 13.54 -3.32
N TYR A 31 0.81 14.51 -3.03
CA TYR A 31 0.87 15.34 -1.83
C TYR A 31 0.78 14.53 -0.53
N ASN A 32 -0.10 13.53 -0.49
CA ASN A 32 -0.26 12.66 0.67
C ASN A 32 0.98 11.75 0.86
N VAL A 33 1.51 11.18 -0.21
CA VAL A 33 2.70 10.33 -0.17
C VAL A 33 3.90 11.11 0.35
N GLU A 34 4.10 12.36 -0.08
CA GLU A 34 5.21 13.20 0.41
C GLU A 34 5.17 13.39 1.93
N ARG A 35 3.97 13.48 2.51
CA ARG A 35 3.77 13.70 3.96
C ARG A 35 3.86 12.44 4.81
N MET A 36 3.85 11.26 4.20
CA MET A 36 4.02 9.99 4.93
C MET A 36 5.46 9.83 5.39
N ILE A 37 5.64 9.52 6.68
CA ILE A 37 6.94 9.14 7.25
C ILE A 37 7.18 7.65 7.03
N ILE A 38 6.13 6.84 7.20
CA ILE A 38 6.17 5.38 7.06
C ILE A 38 5.55 5.01 5.72
N LYS A 39 6.36 4.66 4.73
CA LYS A 39 5.90 4.26 3.39
C LYS A 39 6.95 3.44 2.64
N PRO A 40 6.53 2.62 1.66
CA PRO A 40 7.39 2.05 0.65
C PRO A 40 8.23 3.10 -0.10
N GLU A 41 9.41 2.69 -0.56
CA GLU A 41 10.24 3.52 -1.43
C GLU A 41 9.53 3.78 -2.76
N ASN A 42 9.63 5.02 -3.25
CA ASN A 42 9.02 5.47 -4.51
C ASN A 42 7.52 5.11 -4.67
N LEU A 43 6.76 5.09 -3.55
CA LEU A 43 5.37 4.67 -3.51
C LEU A 43 4.49 5.31 -4.61
N TYR A 44 4.60 6.63 -4.80
CA TYR A 44 3.78 7.33 -5.80
C TYR A 44 4.06 6.84 -7.23
N GLY A 45 5.35 6.75 -7.60
CA GLY A 45 5.76 6.32 -8.94
C GLY A 45 5.34 4.88 -9.22
N ARG A 46 5.55 3.99 -8.26
CA ARG A 46 5.18 2.56 -8.36
C ARG A 46 3.68 2.41 -8.58
N MET A 47 2.87 3.07 -7.76
CA MET A 47 1.41 3.08 -7.90
C MET A 47 0.95 3.70 -9.23
N ALA A 48 1.52 4.83 -9.66
CA ALA A 48 1.19 5.43 -10.94
C ALA A 48 1.46 4.46 -12.11
N ASN A 49 2.59 3.74 -12.06
CA ASN A 49 2.96 2.78 -13.09
C ASN A 49 1.98 1.59 -13.18
N THR A 50 1.41 1.12 -12.06
CA THR A 50 0.40 0.05 -12.09
C THR A 50 -0.92 0.45 -12.77
N LEU A 51 -1.14 1.74 -13.06
CA LEU A 51 -2.33 2.22 -13.78
C LEU A 51 -2.09 2.41 -15.29
N ILE A 52 -0.82 2.42 -15.73
CA ILE A 52 -0.43 2.77 -17.09
C ILE A 52 0.27 1.59 -17.80
N GLY A 53 0.88 0.66 -17.04
CA GLY A 53 1.54 -0.53 -17.58
C GLY A 53 0.61 -1.69 -17.92
N GLU A 54 1.21 -2.82 -18.30
CA GLU A 54 0.50 -4.07 -18.58
C GLU A 54 -0.16 -4.64 -17.30
N PRO A 55 -1.36 -5.24 -17.39
CA PRO A 55 -2.07 -5.78 -16.23
C PRO A 55 -1.26 -6.78 -15.39
N GLU A 56 -0.44 -7.61 -16.04
CA GLU A 56 0.42 -8.60 -15.37
C GLU A 56 1.46 -7.93 -14.48
N TYR A 57 2.08 -6.86 -14.98
CA TYR A 57 3.00 -6.04 -14.18
C TYR A 57 2.27 -5.41 -13.00
N SER A 58 1.06 -4.88 -13.23
CA SER A 58 0.29 -4.21 -12.17
C SER A 58 -0.06 -5.16 -11.02
N VAL A 59 -0.43 -6.41 -11.31
CA VAL A 59 -0.72 -7.41 -10.28
C VAL A 59 0.55 -7.72 -9.47
N GLN A 60 1.66 -8.03 -10.16
CA GLN A 60 2.93 -8.37 -9.51
C GLN A 60 3.45 -7.21 -8.63
N GLU A 61 3.39 -5.99 -9.14
CA GLU A 61 3.85 -4.81 -8.42
C GLU A 61 2.98 -4.51 -7.19
N LEU A 62 1.67 -4.73 -7.29
CA LEU A 62 0.78 -4.59 -6.13
C LEU A 62 1.02 -5.66 -5.07
N GLU A 63 1.33 -6.90 -5.45
CA GLU A 63 1.70 -7.96 -4.50
C GLU A 63 2.96 -7.58 -3.72
N VAL A 64 4.00 -7.11 -4.41
CA VAL A 64 5.24 -6.63 -3.78
C VAL A 64 4.94 -5.48 -2.81
N LEU A 65 4.11 -4.50 -3.22
CA LEU A 65 3.71 -3.39 -2.34
C LEU A 65 2.94 -3.85 -1.10
N ILE A 66 2.09 -4.89 -1.22
CA ILE A 66 1.37 -5.45 -0.06
C ILE A 66 2.33 -6.18 0.88
N GLU A 67 3.31 -6.92 0.35
CA GLU A 67 4.35 -7.55 1.17
C GLU A 67 5.13 -6.51 1.97
N GLU A 68 5.62 -5.45 1.31
CA GLU A 68 6.31 -4.34 1.98
C GLU A 68 5.42 -3.67 3.04
N LEU A 69 4.13 -3.46 2.73
CA LEU A 69 3.18 -2.90 3.68
C LEU A 69 3.01 -3.76 4.93
N LEU A 70 2.93 -5.09 4.80
CA LEU A 70 2.82 -6.00 5.94
C LEU A 70 4.06 -5.92 6.83
N HIS A 71 5.26 -5.82 6.24
CA HIS A 71 6.49 -5.60 7.00
C HIS A 71 6.49 -4.25 7.74
N LEU A 72 5.99 -3.18 7.10
CA LEU A 72 5.86 -1.87 7.75
C LEU A 72 4.88 -1.92 8.94
N VAL A 73 3.75 -2.61 8.79
CA VAL A 73 2.77 -2.78 9.88
C VAL A 73 3.37 -3.59 11.03
N GLU A 74 4.03 -4.71 10.74
CA GLU A 74 4.70 -5.53 11.76
C GLU A 74 5.75 -4.74 12.56
N HIS A 75 6.50 -3.88 11.88
CA HIS A 75 7.54 -3.07 12.51
C HIS A 75 7.00 -1.89 13.32
N HIS A 76 5.99 -1.17 12.80
CA HIS A 76 5.53 0.09 13.38
C HIS A 76 4.26 -0.01 14.23
N ALA A 77 3.52 -1.12 14.15
CA ALA A 77 2.33 -1.41 14.94
C ALA A 77 2.32 -2.90 15.40
N PRO A 78 3.35 -3.34 16.16
CA PRO A 78 3.53 -4.73 16.56
C PRO A 78 2.40 -5.28 17.45
N GLU A 79 1.56 -4.42 18.01
CA GLU A 79 0.37 -4.80 18.75
C GLU A 79 -0.75 -5.37 17.87
N LEU A 80 -0.71 -5.12 16.55
CA LEU A 80 -1.67 -5.67 15.60
C LEU A 80 -1.29 -7.09 15.20
N ASN A 81 -2.19 -8.04 15.42
CA ASN A 81 -2.01 -9.40 14.92
C ASN A 81 -2.32 -9.46 13.41
N ILE A 82 -1.28 -9.56 12.59
CA ILE A 82 -1.37 -9.67 11.12
C ILE A 82 -0.99 -11.05 10.58
N THR A 83 -0.89 -12.07 11.45
CA THR A 83 -0.39 -13.41 11.10
C THR A 83 -1.20 -14.05 9.96
N GLU A 84 -2.51 -13.80 9.93
CA GLU A 84 -3.38 -14.35 8.90
C GLU A 84 -3.14 -13.69 7.53
N GLN A 85 -2.94 -12.38 7.51
CA GLN A 85 -2.66 -11.60 6.31
C GLN A 85 -1.31 -12.00 5.70
N GLN A 86 -0.29 -12.18 6.55
CA GLN A 86 1.02 -12.70 6.14
C GLN A 86 0.93 -14.11 5.54
N LYS A 87 0.09 -14.99 6.10
CA LYS A 87 -0.12 -16.34 5.51
C LYS A 87 -0.82 -16.26 4.16
N ARG A 88 -1.84 -15.42 4.02
CA ARG A 88 -2.63 -15.32 2.79
C ARG A 88 -1.80 -14.84 1.58
N ILE A 89 -0.86 -13.91 1.79
CA ILE A 89 -0.02 -13.42 0.69
C ILE A 89 0.99 -14.47 0.21
N GLN A 90 1.44 -15.38 1.09
CA GLN A 90 2.35 -16.46 0.71
C GLN A 90 1.73 -17.47 -0.26
N TYR A 91 0.40 -17.60 -0.31
CA TYR A 91 -0.30 -18.49 -1.25
C TYR A 91 -0.51 -17.87 -2.64
N ALA A 92 -0.22 -16.58 -2.82
CA ALA A 92 -0.31 -15.93 -4.13
C ALA A 92 0.96 -16.15 -4.99
N LYS A 93 2.07 -16.58 -4.35
CA LYS A 93 3.32 -16.97 -5.00
C LYS A 93 3.26 -18.41 -5.51
#